data_AF-B5VVL9-F1
#
_entry.id   AF-B5VVL9-F1
#
_cell.length_a   1.000
_cell.length_b   1.000
_cell.length_c   1.000
_cell.angle_alpha   90.00
_cell.angle_beta   90.00
_cell.angle_gamma   90.00
#
_symmetry.space_group_name_H-M   'P 1'
#
loop_
_entity.id
_entity.type
_entity.pdbx_description
1 polymer ?
#
loop_
_entity_poly.entity_id
_entity_poly.type
_entity_poly.pdbx_seq_one_letter_code
_entity_poly.pdbx_strand_id
1 'polypeptide(L)'
;MQQGFFYDFSNYGSYDRLTDDGLTQWHPAFLALGNTLDECARKYRGFCKKYKPKPKSEKRYHWGSKFLPKVIKGSGRKTSPGQMKLPWNIPDIESTEVAEVAQKFVKANGYRPEGEVPGIE
;
A
#
# COMPACT_ATOMS: atom_id res chain seq x y z
N MET A 1 7.40 6.76 10.04
CA MET A 1 8.31 5.85 9.31
C MET A 1 7.51 4.69 8.78
N GLN A 2 7.73 4.31 7.53
CA GLN A 2 7.17 3.09 6.95
C GLN A 2 7.86 1.89 7.62
N GLN A 3 7.10 0.86 8.00
CA GLN A 3 7.69 -0.36 8.55
C GLN A 3 8.53 -1.05 7.45
N GLY A 4 9.74 -1.47 7.78
CA GLY A 4 10.66 -2.14 6.84
C GLY A 4 11.43 -1.23 5.89
N PHE A 5 11.12 0.08 5.84
CA PHE A 5 11.89 1.04 5.05
C PHE A 5 12.93 1.75 5.92
N PHE A 6 14.21 1.58 5.58
CA PHE A 6 15.31 2.29 6.20
C PHE A 6 15.97 3.21 5.19
N TYR A 7 16.29 4.42 5.62
CA TYR A 7 16.99 5.39 4.80
C TYR A 7 18.33 5.68 5.46
N ASP A 8 19.41 5.19 4.84
CA ASP A 8 20.77 5.21 5.37
C ASP A 8 21.27 6.62 5.71
N PHE A 9 20.72 7.64 5.03
CA PHE A 9 21.10 9.04 5.22
C PHE A 9 20.11 9.83 6.10
N SER A 10 19.19 9.16 6.81
CA SER A 10 18.30 9.86 7.77
C SER A 10 18.81 9.74 9.19
N ASN A 11 19.06 10.89 9.83
CA ASN A 11 19.39 10.97 11.25
C ASN A 11 18.33 10.26 12.13
N TYR A 12 17.06 10.26 11.74
CA TYR A 12 16.00 9.62 12.52
C TYR A 12 16.22 8.12 12.73
N GLY A 13 16.77 7.43 11.73
CA GLY A 13 17.08 6.00 11.85
C GLY A 13 18.26 5.74 12.78
N SER A 14 19.26 6.63 12.78
CA SER A 14 20.45 6.52 13.61
C SER A 14 20.14 6.67 15.10
N TYR A 15 19.21 7.55 15.48
CA TYR A 15 18.76 7.75 16.86
C TYR A 15 17.93 6.58 17.40
N ASP A 16 17.20 5.91 16.52
CA ASP A 16 16.45 4.71 16.85
C ASP A 16 17.38 3.51 17.09
N ARG A 17 18.39 3.31 16.23
CA ARG A 17 19.23 2.10 16.24
C ARG A 17 20.56 2.24 16.94
N LEU A 18 20.91 3.46 17.39
CA LEU A 18 22.22 3.79 17.94
C LEU A 18 23.37 3.44 16.98
N THR A 19 23.13 3.59 15.67
CA THR A 19 24.15 3.32 14.65
C THR A 19 25.12 4.48 14.56
N ASP A 20 26.40 4.16 14.40
CA ASP A 20 27.45 5.11 14.07
C ASP A 20 27.63 5.15 12.55
N ASP A 21 27.07 6.19 11.93
CA ASP A 21 27.21 6.47 10.50
C ASP A 21 28.37 7.46 10.22
N GLY A 22 29.16 7.81 11.24
CA GLY A 22 30.28 8.77 11.15
C GLY A 22 29.87 10.22 10.89
N LEU A 23 28.57 10.50 10.80
CA LEU A 23 28.03 11.82 10.47
C LEU A 23 27.10 12.35 11.57
N THR A 24 26.35 11.45 12.20
CA THR A 24 25.31 11.80 13.15
C THR A 24 25.90 12.07 14.52
N GLN A 25 25.83 13.33 14.93
CA GLN A 25 26.07 13.72 16.32
C GLN A 25 24.78 13.63 17.14
N TRP A 26 24.88 13.16 18.38
CA TRP A 26 23.75 13.09 19.31
C TRP A 26 23.31 14.51 19.72
N HIS A 27 22.12 14.92 19.29
CA HIS A 27 21.59 16.23 19.68
C HIS A 27 21.33 16.30 21.20
N PRO A 28 21.61 17.43 21.89
CA PRO A 28 21.41 17.55 23.34
C PRO A 28 20.00 17.19 23.82
N ALA A 29 18.97 17.54 23.02
CA ALA A 29 17.59 17.17 23.32
C ALA A 29 17.33 15.65 23.31
N PHE A 30 18.07 14.89 22.51
CA PHE A 30 18.00 13.42 22.53
C PHE A 30 18.71 12.85 23.76
N LEU A 31 19.89 13.39 24.09
CA LEU A 31 20.63 12.99 25.28
C LEU A 31 19.87 13.31 26.58
N ALA A 32 19.07 14.37 26.58
CA ALA A 32 18.20 14.72 27.71
C ALA A 32 17.01 13.75 27.89
N LEU A 33 16.77 12.81 26.96
CA LEU A 33 15.65 11.88 27.08
C LEU A 33 15.89 10.86 28.20
N GLY A 34 17.12 10.46 28.50
CA GLY A 34 17.42 9.39 29.45
C GLY A 34 18.87 9.43 29.93
N ASN A 35 19.20 8.58 30.90
CA ASN A 35 20.53 8.56 31.50
C ASN A 35 21.52 7.73 30.68
N THR A 36 21.02 6.88 29.79
CA THR A 36 21.82 6.04 28.88
C THR A 36 21.33 6.18 27.45
N LEU A 37 22.22 5.92 26.48
CA LEU A 37 21.86 5.97 25.05
C LEU A 37 20.73 5.00 24.69
N ASP A 38 20.73 3.80 25.26
CA ASP A 38 19.65 2.82 25.08
C ASP A 38 18.30 3.36 25.59
N GLU A 39 18.31 4.07 26.71
CA GLU A 39 17.11 4.68 27.26
C GLU A 39 16.60 5.80 26.35
N CYS A 40 17.51 6.63 25.82
CA CYS A 40 17.20 7.68 24.86
C CYS A 40 16.58 7.09 23.59
N ALA A 41 17.20 6.07 22.99
CA ALA A 41 16.70 5.37 21.80
C ALA A 41 15.32 4.75 22.05
N ARG A 42 15.11 4.10 23.20
CA ARG A 42 13.81 3.53 23.58
C ARG A 42 12.72 4.61 23.71
N LYS A 43 13.01 5.73 24.36
CA LYS A 43 12.07 6.86 24.49
C LYS A 43 11.80 7.50 23.12
N TYR A 44 12.82 7.65 22.30
CA TYR A 44 12.73 8.17 20.94
C TYR A 44 11.87 7.28 20.02
N ARG A 45 12.03 5.95 20.05
CA ARG A 45 11.13 4.98 19.40
C ARG A 45 9.68 5.23 19.78
N GLY A 46 9.43 5.42 21.08
CA GLY A 46 8.10 5.74 21.60
C GLY A 46 7.55 7.04 21.01
N PHE A 47 8.38 8.08 20.92
CA PHE A 47 8.03 9.35 20.28
C PHE A 47 7.70 9.17 18.79
N CYS A 48 8.55 8.49 18.02
CA CYS A 48 8.32 8.25 16.59
C CYS A 48 7.04 7.45 16.31
N LYS A 49 6.70 6.46 17.15
CA LYS A 49 5.44 5.71 17.05
C LYS A 49 4.21 6.58 17.32
N LYS A 50 4.32 7.54 18.24
CA LYS A 50 3.23 8.50 18.56
C LYS A 50 3.11 9.60 17.52
N TYR A 51 4.22 9.97 16.87
CA TYR A 51 4.24 10.99 15.83
C TYR A 51 3.52 10.48 14.57
N LYS A 52 2.28 10.91 14.41
CA LYS A 52 1.50 10.71 13.18
C LYS A 52 1.32 12.06 12.48
N PRO A 53 1.73 12.20 11.21
CA PRO A 53 1.41 13.39 10.43
C PRO A 53 -0.09 13.62 10.44
N LYS A 54 -0.53 14.80 10.87
CA LYS A 54 -1.95 15.17 10.73
C LYS A 54 -2.23 15.27 9.23
N PRO A 55 -3.36 14.70 8.75
CA PRO A 55 -3.74 14.89 7.35
C PRO A 55 -3.88 16.39 7.10
N LYS A 56 -3.32 16.87 5.99
CA LYS A 56 -3.54 18.25 5.56
C LYS A 56 -5.04 18.44 5.36
N SER A 57 -5.58 19.57 5.82
CA SER A 57 -6.96 19.91 5.51
C SER A 57 -7.11 20.05 4.00
N GLU A 58 -7.98 19.24 3.41
CA GLU A 58 -8.29 19.31 1.98
C GLU A 58 -9.11 20.57 1.73
N LYS A 59 -8.55 21.55 1.02
CA LYS A 59 -9.37 22.59 0.38
C LYS A 59 -10.00 21.97 -0.86
N ARG A 60 -11.29 21.61 -0.75
CA ARG A 60 -12.05 21.13 -1.90
C ARG A 60 -12.51 22.31 -2.73
N TYR A 61 -12.00 22.41 -3.95
CA TYR A 61 -12.46 23.38 -4.92
C TYR A 61 -13.51 22.70 -5.81
N HIS A 62 -14.76 23.13 -5.69
CA HIS A 62 -15.91 22.60 -6.44
C HIS A 62 -15.94 23.03 -7.92
N TRP A 63 -14.81 23.45 -8.48
CA TRP A 63 -14.72 23.85 -9.89
C TRP A 63 -15.11 22.69 -10.80
N GLY A 64 -14.69 21.45 -10.47
CA GLY A 64 -15.01 20.26 -11.24
C GLY A 64 -16.51 19.97 -11.31
N SER A 65 -17.27 20.22 -10.24
CA SER A 65 -18.73 20.07 -10.25
C SER A 65 -19.48 21.18 -10.99
N LYS A 66 -18.83 22.33 -11.24
CA LYS A 66 -19.41 23.45 -12.00
C LYS A 66 -19.07 23.39 -13.48
N PHE A 67 -17.86 22.95 -13.82
CA PHE A 67 -17.35 22.91 -15.20
C PHE A 67 -17.57 21.58 -15.90
N LEU A 68 -17.59 20.46 -15.17
CA LEU A 68 -17.84 19.17 -15.79
C LEU A 68 -19.36 18.94 -15.83
N PRO A 69 -19.94 18.56 -16.98
CA PRO A 69 -21.30 18.07 -17.05
C PRO A 69 -21.50 16.99 -16.00
N LYS A 70 -22.67 16.95 -15.35
CA LYS A 70 -22.98 15.92 -14.33
C LYS A 70 -22.80 14.53 -14.96
N VAL A 71 -21.62 13.95 -14.77
CA VAL A 71 -21.30 12.64 -15.31
C VAL A 71 -22.24 11.67 -14.60
N ILE A 72 -23.24 11.17 -15.33
CA ILE A 72 -24.14 10.14 -14.85
C ILE A 72 -23.23 8.99 -14.38
N LYS A 73 -23.25 8.71 -13.07
CA LYS A 73 -22.48 7.60 -12.51
C LYS A 73 -23.15 6.31 -13.00
N GLY A 74 -22.72 5.82 -14.15
CA GLY A 74 -23.01 4.44 -14.55
C GLY A 74 -22.48 3.49 -13.48
N SER A 75 -23.32 2.58 -13.00
CA SER A 75 -23.00 1.53 -12.03
C SER A 75 -22.15 0.40 -12.64
N GLY A 76 -21.18 0.75 -13.50
CA GLY A 76 -20.17 -0.17 -14.00
C GLY A 76 -18.91 -0.11 -13.15
N ARG A 77 -18.25 -1.25 -12.92
CA ARG A 77 -16.90 -1.31 -12.36
C ARG A 77 -15.99 -0.38 -13.17
N LYS A 78 -15.62 0.77 -12.60
CA LYS A 78 -14.81 1.77 -13.30
C LYS A 78 -13.34 1.34 -13.28
N THR A 79 -12.76 1.10 -14.44
CA THR A 79 -11.30 1.18 -14.62
C THR A 79 -10.86 2.64 -14.42
N SER A 80 -9.84 2.84 -13.60
CA SER A 80 -9.30 4.16 -13.25
C SER A 80 -8.85 4.93 -14.51
N PRO A 81 -9.22 6.21 -14.68
CA PRO A 81 -8.75 7.01 -15.81
C PRO A 81 -7.22 7.07 -15.83
N GLY A 82 -6.60 6.67 -16.94
CA GLY A 82 -5.14 6.60 -17.12
C GLY A 82 -4.53 5.21 -16.96
N GLN A 83 -5.31 4.21 -16.53
CA GLN A 83 -4.83 2.83 -16.47
C GLN A 83 -4.97 2.19 -17.85
N MET A 84 -3.85 2.00 -18.56
CA MET A 84 -3.83 1.19 -19.79
C MET A 84 -4.30 -0.23 -19.44
N LYS A 85 -5.20 -0.79 -20.26
CA LYS A 85 -5.50 -2.22 -20.16
C LYS A 85 -4.20 -2.97 -20.43
N LEU A 86 -3.84 -3.88 -19.53
CA LEU A 86 -2.67 -4.73 -19.73
C LEU A 86 -2.88 -5.55 -21.01
N PRO A 87 -1.84 -5.87 -21.80
CA PRO A 87 -1.97 -6.59 -23.07
C PRO A 87 -2.70 -7.94 -22.98
N TRP A 88 -2.69 -8.57 -21.79
CA TRP A 88 -3.41 -9.82 -21.49
C TRP A 88 -4.85 -9.63 -20.99
N ASN A 89 -5.31 -8.38 -20.87
CA ASN A 89 -6.69 -8.01 -20.50
C ASN A 89 -7.50 -7.54 -21.73
N ILE A 90 -7.03 -7.91 -22.92
CA ILE A 90 -7.74 -7.75 -24.18
C ILE A 90 -8.62 -9.01 -24.33
N PRO A 91 -9.95 -8.90 -24.43
CA PRO A 91 -10.84 -10.05 -24.50
C PRO A 91 -10.71 -10.91 -25.76
N ASP A 92 -9.89 -10.50 -26.73
CA ASP A 92 -9.85 -11.13 -28.05
C ASP A 92 -8.77 -12.22 -28.15
N ILE A 93 -8.75 -13.13 -27.18
CA ILE A 93 -8.12 -14.43 -27.35
C ILE A 93 -9.17 -15.48 -27.00
N GLU A 94 -10.12 -15.68 -27.91
CA GLU A 94 -10.89 -16.93 -28.00
C GLU A 94 -9.96 -18.07 -28.46
N SER A 95 -8.85 -18.30 -27.76
CA SER A 95 -8.12 -19.55 -27.94
C SER A 95 -8.79 -20.58 -27.04
N THR A 96 -9.51 -21.51 -27.66
CA THR A 96 -10.14 -22.66 -27.02
C THR A 96 -9.17 -23.43 -26.13
N GLU A 97 -7.90 -23.51 -26.54
CA GLU A 97 -6.82 -24.20 -25.82
C GLU A 97 -6.56 -23.59 -24.43
N VAL A 98 -6.43 -22.27 -24.31
CA VAL A 98 -6.21 -21.60 -23.02
C VAL A 98 -7.38 -21.79 -22.08
N ALA A 99 -8.62 -21.78 -22.60
CA ALA A 99 -9.81 -22.04 -21.80
C ALA A 99 -9.84 -23.50 -21.26
N GLU A 100 -9.48 -24.47 -22.09
CA GLU A 100 -9.40 -25.88 -21.68
C GLU A 100 -8.31 -26.14 -20.62
N VAL A 101 -7.13 -25.54 -20.78
CA VAL A 101 -6.04 -25.64 -19.80
C VAL A 101 -6.43 -24.98 -18.48
N ALA A 102 -7.06 -23.80 -18.53
CA ALA A 102 -7.54 -23.13 -17.34
C ALA A 102 -8.58 -23.97 -16.59
N GLN A 103 -9.52 -24.62 -17.29
CA GLN A 103 -10.50 -25.52 -16.68
C GLN A 103 -9.84 -26.73 -15.99
N LYS A 104 -8.84 -27.35 -16.63
CA LYS A 104 -8.06 -28.44 -16.00
C LYS A 104 -7.37 -27.99 -14.72
N PHE A 105 -6.75 -26.80 -14.74
CA PHE A 105 -6.08 -26.23 -13.59
C PHE A 105 -7.04 -25.93 -12.43
N VAL A 106 -8.20 -25.33 -12.72
CA VAL A 106 -9.24 -25.02 -11.72
C VAL A 106 -9.78 -26.29 -11.06
N LYS A 107 -10.05 -27.34 -11.85
CA LYS A 107 -10.46 -28.66 -11.34
C LYS A 107 -9.38 -29.33 -10.48
N ALA A 108 -8.12 -29.30 -10.92
CA ALA A 108 -7.00 -29.88 -10.17
C ALA A 108 -6.76 -29.18 -8.82
N ASN A 109 -7.01 -27.87 -8.75
CA ASN A 109 -6.88 -27.08 -7.52
C ASN A 109 -8.15 -27.07 -6.65
N GLY A 110 -9.16 -27.88 -7.00
CA GLY A 110 -10.34 -28.11 -6.16
C GLY A 110 -11.33 -26.94 -6.08
N TYR A 111 -11.22 -25.95 -6.97
CA TYR A 111 -12.19 -24.86 -7.02
C TYR A 111 -13.47 -25.32 -7.71
N ARG A 112 -14.58 -25.34 -6.97
CA ARG A 112 -15.92 -25.55 -7.52
C ARG A 112 -16.60 -24.20 -7.71
N PRO A 113 -16.97 -23.81 -8.95
CA PRO A 113 -17.80 -22.63 -9.13
C PRO A 113 -19.14 -22.86 -8.41
N GLU A 114 -19.61 -21.85 -7.68
CA GLU A 114 -20.86 -21.92 -6.93
C GLU A 114 -22.03 -22.27 -7.88
N GLY A 115 -22.60 -23.47 -7.71
CA GLY A 115 -23.72 -23.97 -8.52
C GLY A 115 -23.62 -25.44 -8.94
N GLU A 116 -22.46 -26.09 -8.82
CA GLU A 116 -22.31 -27.52 -9.13
C GLU A 116 -22.70 -28.38 -7.91
N VAL A 117 -23.99 -28.74 -7.84
CA VAL A 117 -24.52 -29.66 -6.82
C VAL A 117 -24.19 -31.09 -7.24
N PRO A 118 -23.44 -31.89 -6.45
CA PRO A 118 -23.17 -33.27 -6.81
C PRO A 118 -24.35 -34.16 -6.38
N GLY A 119 -25.01 -34.81 -7.35
CA GLY A 119 -25.89 -35.95 -7.10
C GLY A 119 -27.37 -35.77 -7.45
N ILE A 120 -27.67 -35.65 -8.74
CA ILE A 120 -28.99 -36.06 -9.26
C ILE A 120 -28.69 -37.06 -10.39
N GLU A 121 -29.04 -38.33 -10.16
CA GLU A 121 -29.14 -39.35 -11.21
C GLU A 121 -30.21 -38.99 -12.25
#